data_AF-M1D276-F1
#
_entry.id   AF-M1D276-F1
#
_cell.length_a   1.000
_cell.length_b   1.000
_cell.length_c   1.000
_cell.angle_alpha   90.00
_cell.angle_beta   90.00
_cell.angle_gamma   90.00
#
_symmetry.space_group_name_H-M   'P 1'
#
loop_
_entity.id
_entity.type
_entity.pdbx_description
1 polymer ?
#
loop_
_entity_poly.entity_id
_entity_poly.type
_entity_poly.pdbx_seq_one_letter_code
_entity_poly.pdbx_strand_id
1 'polypeptide(L)' 'MQDSKVCLSDDTFPDGFKVRKGDAVAYQPWAMGRMTSLWGDDAEDFRPERWIDENCCFRQESPFKFTAFQVPQSLTIL' A
#
# COMPACT_ATOMS: atom_id res chain seq x y z
N MET A 1 -6.06 -12.88 -6.52
CA MET A 1 -4.78 -12.20 -6.80
C MET A 1 -4.36 -11.55 -5.50
N GLN A 2 -3.64 -12.29 -4.66
CA GLN A 2 -3.25 -11.87 -3.32
C GLN A 2 -1.74 -12.01 -3.29
N ASP A 3 -1.02 -10.87 -3.28
CA ASP A 3 0.43 -10.87 -3.16
C ASP A 3 0.80 -11.07 -1.69
N SER A 4 0.65 -12.31 -1.23
CA SER A 4 1.06 -12.74 0.10
C SER A 4 2.53 -13.14 0.08
N LYS A 5 3.34 -12.58 0.97
CA LYS A 5 4.69 -13.05 1.26
C LYS A 5 4.65 -14.03 2.43
N VAL A 6 5.48 -15.07 2.38
CA VAL A 6 5.57 -16.06 3.45
C VAL A 6 6.87 -15.85 4.22
N CYS A 7 6.78 -15.80 5.54
CA CYS A 7 7.93 -15.65 6.42
C CYS A 7 8.82 -16.90 6.39
N LEU A 8 10.08 -16.74 5.98
CA LEU A 8 11.04 -17.86 5.91
C LEU A 8 11.61 -18.24 7.29
N SER A 9 11.65 -17.29 8.20
CA SER A 9 12.10 -17.40 9.59
C SER A 9 11.26 -16.49 10.48
N ASP A 10 11.33 -16.71 11.79
CA ASP A 10 10.73 -15.81 12.77
C ASP A 10 11.34 -14.41 12.64
N ASP A 11 10.50 -13.38 12.76
CA ASP A 11 10.92 -11.97 12.66
C ASP A 11 10.00 -11.06 13.50
N THR A 12 10.40 -9.81 13.69
CA THR A 12 9.62 -8.78 14.39
C THR A 12 9.56 -7.52 13.55
N PHE A 13 8.34 -7.07 13.25
CA PHE A 13 8.10 -5.85 12.50
C PHE A 13 8.52 -4.60 13.29
N PRO A 14 8.71 -3.45 12.62
CA PRO A 14 9.13 -2.21 13.28
C PRO A 14 8.17 -1.73 14.39
N ASP A 15 6.91 -2.17 14.37
CA ASP A 15 5.89 -1.90 15.38
C ASP A 15 5.90 -2.88 16.57
N GLY A 16 6.80 -3.87 16.55
CA GLY A 16 6.92 -4.91 17.56
C GLY A 16 6.04 -6.14 17.32
N PHE A 17 5.28 -6.18 16.22
CA PHE A 17 4.48 -7.36 15.86
C PHE A 17 5.39 -8.53 15.47
N LYS A 18 5.19 -9.70 16.09
CA LYS A 18 6.00 -10.89 15.85
C LYS A 18 5.35 -11.76 14.78
N VAL A 19 6.12 -12.09 13.74
CA VAL A 19 5.74 -13.05 12.70
C VAL A 19 6.57 -14.31 12.85
N ARG A 20 5.96 -15.48 12.64
CA ARG A 20 6.63 -16.77 12.74
C ARG A 20 6.96 -17.31 11.36
N LYS A 21 7.94 -18.21 11.30
CA LYS A 21 8.19 -19.01 10.10
C LYS A 21 6.90 -19.68 9.62
N GLY A 22 6.58 -19.47 8.34
CA GLY A 22 5.38 -20.00 7.69
C GLY A 22 4.17 -19.07 7.70
N ASP A 23 4.21 -17.97 8.48
CA ASP A 23 3.13 -16.98 8.46
C ASP A 23 3.07 -16.28 7.09
N ALA A 24 1.85 -16.03 6.62
CA ALA A 24 1.61 -15.28 5.39
C ALA A 24 1.23 -13.84 5.73
N VAL A 25 1.94 -12.88 5.12
CA VAL A 25 1.71 -11.45 5.24
C VAL A 25 1.24 -10.93 3.91
N ALA A 26 0.07 -10.29 3.89
CA ALA A 26 -0.50 -9.69 2.70
C ALA A 26 -1.12 -8.34 3.03
N TYR A 27 -1.06 -7.41 2.09
CA TYR A 27 -1.88 -6.20 2.10
C TYR A 27 -3.09 -6.41 1.18
N GLN A 28 -4.17 -5.68 1.42
CA GLN A 28 -5.43 -5.82 0.70
C GLN A 28 -5.77 -4.52 -0.01
N PRO A 29 -5.35 -4.33 -1.29
CA PRO A 29 -5.54 -3.07 -2.01
C PRO A 29 -6.99 -2.60 -2.04
N TRP A 30 -7.94 -3.53 -2.18
CA TRP A 30 -9.36 -3.22 -2.20
C TRP A 30 -9.84 -2.60 -0.88
N ALA A 31 -9.47 -3.20 0.27
CA ALA A 31 -9.84 -2.68 1.59
C ALA A 31 -9.11 -1.37 1.90
N MET A 32 -7.81 -1.29 1.58
CA MET A 32 -7.02 -0.06 1.77
C MET A 32 -7.56 1.12 0.95
N GLY A 33 -8.06 0.86 -0.25
CA GLY A 33 -8.70 1.88 -1.11
C GLY A 33 -10.02 2.44 -0.57
N ARG A 34 -10.54 1.92 0.55
CA ARG A 34 -11.78 2.38 1.20
C ARG A 34 -11.60 2.77 2.66
N MET A 35 -10.37 2.71 3.15
CA MET A 35 -10.08 2.93 4.56
C MET A 35 -10.08 4.44 4.84
N THR A 36 -10.99 4.90 5.71
CA THR A 36 -11.11 6.32 6.07
C THR A 36 -9.86 6.85 6.78
N SER A 37 -9.15 6.01 7.53
CA SER A 37 -7.85 6.38 8.14
C SER A 37 -6.78 6.71 7.10
N LEU A 38 -6.89 6.17 5.89
CA LEU A 38 -6.02 6.54 4.77
C LEU A 38 -6.62 7.73 4.00
N TRP A 39 -7.86 7.62 3.55
CA TRP A 39 -8.42 8.53 2.53
C TRP A 39 -9.25 9.70 3.07
N GLY A 40 -9.58 9.72 4.36
CA GLY A 40 -10.54 10.63 4.96
C GLY A 40 -11.97 10.09 4.90
N ASP A 41 -12.94 10.88 5.34
CA ASP A 41 -14.35 10.48 5.37
C ASP A 41 -14.95 10.27 3.97
N ASP A 42 -14.33 10.87 2.95
CA ASP A 42 -14.68 10.79 1.53
C ASP A 42 -13.97 9.62 0.81
N ALA A 43 -13.57 8.57 1.53
CA ALA A 43 -12.85 7.41 0.99
C ALA A 43 -13.61 6.66 -0.11
N GLU A 44 -14.94 6.72 -0.10
CA GLU A 44 -15.80 6.05 -1.08
C GLU A 44 -16.15 6.94 -2.29
N ASP A 45 -15.84 8.24 -2.22
CA ASP A 45 -16.15 9.20 -3.26
C ASP A 45 -15.09 9.23 -4.36
N PHE A 46 -15.54 9.30 -5.61
CA PHE A 46 -14.64 9.54 -6.73
C PHE A 46 -14.14 10.99 -6.71
N ARG A 47 -12.86 11.19 -6.37
CA ARG A 47 -12.22 12.50 -6.17
C ARG A 47 -10.95 12.64 -7.00
N PRO A 48 -11.05 12.94 -8.31
CA PRO A 48 -9.87 13.06 -9.18
C PRO A 48 -8.92 14.18 -8.72
N GLU A 49 -9.43 15.17 -7.98
CA GLU A 49 -8.64 16.27 -7.40
C GLU A 49 -7.59 15.77 -6.39
N ARG A 50 -7.70 14.54 -5.88
CA ARG A 50 -6.67 13.95 -5.01
C ARG A 50 -5.30 13.86 -5.71
N TRP A 51 -5.29 13.74 -7.03
CA TRP A 51 -4.07 13.54 -7.82
C TRP A 51 -3.70 14.75 -8.69
N ILE A 52 -4.39 15.88 -8.52
CA ILE A 52 -4.20 17.09 -9.32
C ILE A 52 -3.95 18.27 -8.38
N ASP A 53 -2.89 19.04 -8.62
CA ASP A 53 -2.59 20.26 -7.85
C ASP A 53 -3.31 21.50 -8.42
N GLU A 54 -3.12 22.65 -7.77
CA GLU A 54 -3.73 23.93 -8.15
C GLU A 54 -3.36 24.39 -9.57
N ASN A 55 -2.22 23.92 -10.09
CA ASN A 55 -1.73 24.23 -11.45
C ASN A 55 -2.19 23.19 -12.49
N CYS A 56 -3.12 22.30 -12.12
CA CYS A 56 -3.55 21.17 -12.93
C CYS A 56 -2.42 20.15 -13.24
N CYS A 57 -1.35 20.13 -12.43
CA CYS A 57 -0.26 19.17 -12.56
C CYS A 57 -0.52 17.93 -11.70
N PHE A 58 0.07 16.80 -12.09
CA PHE A 58 -0.06 15.56 -11.34
C PHE A 58 0.65 15.66 -9.98
N ARG A 59 -0.11 15.42 -8.91
CA ARG A 59 0.41 15.27 -7.55
C ARG A 59 0.46 13.79 -7.18
N GLN A 60 1.67 13.28 -6.98
CA GLN A 60 1.86 11.89 -6.59
C GLN A 60 1.41 11.67 -5.13
N GLU A 61 0.50 10.71 -4.93
CA GLU A 61 0.16 10.19 -3.61
C GLU A 61 1.14 9.10 -3.16
N SER A 62 1.18 8.83 -1.86
CA SER A 62 2.08 7.81 -1.31
C SER A 62 1.85 6.45 -2.01
N PRO A 63 2.90 5.80 -2.54
CA PRO A 63 2.75 4.50 -3.22
C PRO A 63 2.27 3.39 -2.27
N PHE A 64 2.43 3.57 -0.95
CA PHE A 64 1.92 2.65 0.07
C PHE A 64 0.43 2.86 0.39
N LYS A 65 -0.10 4.04 0.08
CA LYS A 65 -1.51 4.39 0.26
C LYS A 65 -2.33 4.00 -0.97
N PHE A 66 -1.76 4.23 -2.16
CA PHE A 66 -2.39 3.91 -3.43
C PHE A 66 -1.64 2.77 -4.14
N THR A 67 -1.87 1.55 -3.67
CA THR A 67 -1.18 0.34 -4.18
C THR A 67 -1.81 -0.25 -5.44
N ALA A 68 -2.56 0.54 -6.22
CA ALA A 68 -3.21 0.07 -7.45
C ALA A 68 -2.19 -0.31 -8.53
N PHE A 69 -1.04 0.37 -8.54
CA PHE A 69 0.08 0.10 -9.42
C PHE A 69 1.26 -0.42 -8.61
N GLN A 70 1.35 -1.74 -8.47
CA GLN A 70 2.48 -2.40 -7.80
C GLN A 70 3.62 -2.54 -8.80
N VAL A 71 4.73 -1.84 -8.58
CA VAL A 71 5.99 -2.11 -9.28
C VAL A 71 6.80 -3.05 -8.39
N PRO A 72 7.22 -4.23 -8.86
CA PRO A 72 8.15 -5.05 -8.09
C PRO A 72 9.45 -4.27 -7.87
N GLN A 73 9.89 -4.12 -6.61
CA GLN A 73 11.19 -3.54 -6.23
C GLN A 73 12.35 -4.50 -6.58
N SER A 74 12.43 -4.92 -7.83
CA SER A 74 13.61 -5.59 -8.36
C SER A 74 14.00 -4.93 -9.68
N LEU A 75 14.32 -3.63 -9.60
CA LEU A 75 15.29 -3.03 -10.51
C LEU A 75 16.63 -3.07 -9.79
N THR A 76 17.33 -4.20 -9.92
CA THR A 76 18.79 -4.20 -9.73
C THR A 76 19.34 -3.28 -10.82
N ILE A 77 19.69 -2.06 -10.44
CA ILE A 77 20.68 -1.30 -11.21
C ILE A 77 22.01 -1.97 -10.84
N LEU A 78 22.70 -2.46 -11.87
CA LEU A 78 24.05 -3.03 -11.78
C LEU A 78 25.01 -2.06 -11.09
#